data_AF-A0A3Q7IL65-F1
#
_entry.id   AF-A0A3Q7IL65-F1
#
_cell.length_a   1.000
_cell.length_b   1.000
_cell.length_c   1.000
_cell.angle_alpha   90.00
_cell.angle_beta   90.00
_cell.angle_gamma   90.00
#
_symmetry.space_group_name_H-M   'P 1'
#
loop_
_entity.id
_entity.type
_entity.pdbx_description
1 polymer ?
#
loop_
_entity_poly.entity_id
_entity_poly.type
_entity_poly.pdbx_seq_one_letter_code
_entity_poly.pdbx_strand_id
1 'polypeptide(L)'
;TMGKTEEFIVNVIEQRLEEPDTDIYATDCLETCKSVYQDAVDAMKKAEEDVKSKEYYKADLDISAITTDIDTCNECAVSIYGEDTEFRQFDNWIQGVATECLDKISALTK
;
A
#
# COMPACT_ATOMS: atom_id res chain seq x y z
N THR A 1 1.16 -17.09 7.66
CA THR A 1 2.29 -16.35 7.08
C THR A 1 1.83 -14.93 6.90
N MET A 2 2.65 -13.95 7.28
CA MET A 2 2.32 -12.54 7.05
C MET A 2 2.34 -12.23 5.55
N GLY A 3 1.52 -11.27 5.12
CA GLY A 3 1.54 -10.75 3.76
C GLY A 3 2.74 -9.83 3.54
N LYS A 4 3.16 -9.67 2.27
CA LYS A 4 4.33 -8.84 1.93
C LYS A 4 4.17 -7.36 2.37
N THR A 5 2.96 -6.82 2.38
CA THR A 5 2.68 -5.47 2.93
C THR A 5 2.92 -5.41 4.44
N GLU A 6 2.47 -6.42 5.19
CA GLU A 6 2.70 -6.51 6.63
C GLU A 6 4.20 -6.69 6.93
N GLU A 7 4.90 -7.49 6.13
CA GLU A 7 6.35 -7.64 6.21
C GLU A 7 7.09 -6.32 5.95
N PHE A 8 6.65 -5.51 4.98
CA PHE A 8 7.24 -4.21 4.71
C PHE A 8 7.01 -3.22 5.86
N ILE A 9 5.81 -3.20 6.43
CA ILE A 9 5.50 -2.38 7.61
C ILE A 9 6.46 -2.73 8.75
N VAL A 10 6.57 -4.01 9.12
CA VAL A 10 7.36 -4.44 10.28
C VAL A 10 8.87 -4.31 10.02
N ASN A 11 9.35 -4.71 8.85
CA ASN A 11 10.79 -4.82 8.61
C ASN A 11 11.42 -3.55 8.08
N VAL A 12 10.65 -2.60 7.54
CA VAL A 12 11.19 -1.36 6.97
C VAL A 12 10.64 -0.15 7.73
N ILE A 13 9.33 0.01 7.77
CA ILE A 13 8.71 1.22 8.35
C ILE A 13 8.94 1.29 9.86
N GLU A 14 8.60 0.23 10.60
CA GLU A 14 8.75 0.21 12.05
C GLU A 14 10.22 0.26 12.47
N GLN A 15 11.12 -0.41 11.74
CA GLN A 15 12.56 -0.31 12.02
C GLN A 15 13.09 1.12 11.88
N ARG A 16 12.70 1.83 10.82
CA ARG A 16 13.11 3.23 10.61
C ARG A 16 12.47 4.18 11.64
N LEU A 17 11.26 3.90 12.11
CA LEU A 17 10.64 4.66 13.20
C LEU A 17 11.40 4.53 14.53
N GLU A 18 12.07 3.40 14.76
CA GLU A 18 12.87 3.15 15.95
C GLU A 18 14.29 3.73 15.87
N GLU A 19 14.73 4.19 14.70
CA GLU A 19 16.05 4.80 14.53
C GLU A 19 16.17 6.13 15.29
N PRO A 20 17.23 6.34 16.09
CA PRO A 20 17.36 7.52 16.94
C PRO A 20 17.54 8.83 16.18
N ASP A 21 17.96 8.74 14.91
CA ASP A 21 18.23 9.90 14.05
C ASP A 21 17.06 10.20 13.09
N THR A 22 15.93 9.49 13.20
CA THR A 22 14.72 9.76 12.42
C THR A 22 14.13 11.10 12.87
N ASP A 23 14.15 12.07 11.96
CA ASP A 23 13.60 13.41 12.24
C ASP A 23 12.06 13.43 12.24
N ILE A 24 11.48 14.57 12.62
CA ILE A 24 10.02 14.72 12.72
C ILE A 24 9.30 14.54 11.37
N TYR A 25 9.90 15.00 10.27
CA TYR A 25 9.31 14.88 8.95
C TYR A 25 9.36 13.43 8.45
N ALA A 26 10.46 12.74 8.71
CA ALA A 26 10.61 11.32 8.47
C ALA A 26 9.62 10.50 9.32
N THR A 27 9.45 10.85 10.60
CA THR A 27 8.48 10.21 11.51
C THR A 27 7.06 10.35 10.99
N ASP A 28 6.61 11.57 10.68
CA ASP A 28 5.27 11.83 10.15
C ASP A 28 5.02 11.05 8.85
N CYS A 29 6.05 10.98 8.00
CA CYS A 29 5.99 10.23 6.74
C CYS A 29 5.83 8.72 6.96
N LEU A 30 6.65 8.14 7.83
CA LEU A 30 6.63 6.71 8.14
C LEU A 30 5.32 6.30 8.83
N GLU A 31 4.79 7.11 9.74
CA GLU A 31 3.48 6.86 10.38
C GLU A 31 2.33 6.98 9.36
N THR A 32 2.41 7.93 8.43
CA THR A 32 1.45 8.03 7.32
C THR A 32 1.50 6.76 6.48
N CYS A 33 2.69 6.35 6.02
CA CYS A 33 2.90 5.11 5.29
C CYS A 33 2.38 3.88 6.03
N LYS A 34 2.64 3.79 7.33
CA LYS A 34 2.13 2.71 8.17
C LYS A 34 0.61 2.65 8.16
N SER A 35 -0.05 3.78 8.40
CA SER A 35 -1.51 3.87 8.44
C SER A 35 -2.13 3.47 7.10
N VAL A 36 -1.69 4.09 6.00
CA VAL A 36 -2.28 3.85 4.69
C VAL A 36 -2.03 2.43 4.17
N TYR A 37 -0.91 1.80 4.55
CA TYR A 37 -0.68 0.39 4.20
C TYR A 37 -1.46 -0.59 5.07
N GLN A 38 -1.76 -0.25 6.33
CA GLN A 38 -2.70 -1.03 7.15
C GLN A 38 -4.12 -0.95 6.59
N ASP A 39 -4.56 0.26 6.23
CA ASP A 39 -5.84 0.49 5.55
C ASP A 39 -5.91 -0.27 4.22
N ALA A 40 -4.82 -0.26 3.44
CA ALA A 40 -4.75 -1.00 2.19
C ALA A 40 -4.85 -2.52 2.37
N VAL A 41 -4.26 -3.08 3.43
CA VAL A 41 -4.40 -4.51 3.77
C VAL A 41 -5.86 -4.86 4.05
N ASP A 42 -6.57 -4.02 4.81
CA ASP A 42 -7.97 -4.27 5.14
C ASP A 42 -8.90 -4.04 3.94
N ALA A 43 -8.64 -3.02 3.14
CA ALA A 43 -9.35 -2.78 1.88
C ALA A 43 -9.16 -3.94 0.89
N MET A 44 -7.97 -4.53 0.81
CA MET A 44 -7.72 -5.69 -0.06
C MET A 44 -8.52 -6.93 0.38
N LYS A 45 -8.62 -7.17 1.69
CA LYS A 45 -9.48 -8.25 2.23
C LYS A 45 -10.94 -8.03 1.85
N LYS A 46 -11.42 -6.79 1.98
CA LYS A 46 -12.79 -6.41 1.61
C LYS A 46 -13.04 -6.56 0.10
N ALA A 47 -12.09 -6.13 -0.74
CA ALA A 47 -12.16 -6.32 -2.18
C ALA A 47 -12.23 -7.82 -2.55
N GLU A 48 -11.51 -8.69 -1.85
CA GLU A 48 -11.60 -10.14 -2.05
C GLU A 48 -13.00 -10.69 -1.73
N GLU A 49 -13.62 -10.23 -0.64
CA GLU A 49 -14.99 -10.58 -0.25
C GLU A 49 -16.02 -10.08 -1.27
N ASP A 50 -15.84 -8.85 -1.78
CA ASP A 50 -16.68 -8.25 -2.81
C ASP A 50 -16.56 -9.02 -4.13
N VAL A 51 -15.36 -9.43 -4.54
CA VAL A 51 -15.15 -10.29 -5.73
C VAL A 51 -15.87 -11.63 -5.57
N LYS A 52 -15.76 -12.29 -4.41
CA LYS A 52 -16.46 -13.57 -4.13
C LYS A 52 -17.98 -13.40 -4.19
N SER A 53 -18.47 -12.24 -3.78
CA SER A 53 -19.89 -11.89 -3.77
C SER A 53 -20.38 -11.32 -5.11
N LYS A 54 -19.49 -11.22 -6.12
CA LYS A 54 -19.75 -10.61 -7.44
C LYS A 54 -20.09 -9.13 -7.40
N GLU A 55 -19.72 -8.45 -6.33
CA GLU A 55 -19.85 -7.01 -6.14
C GLU A 55 -18.65 -6.29 -6.79
N TYR A 56 -18.40 -6.56 -8.07
CA TYR A 56 -17.17 -6.14 -8.76
C TYR A 56 -16.95 -4.63 -8.77
N TYR A 57 -18.02 -3.83 -8.81
CA TYR A 57 -17.92 -2.39 -8.70
C TYR A 57 -17.36 -1.93 -7.34
N LYS A 58 -17.72 -2.59 -6.23
CA LYS A 58 -17.18 -2.25 -4.92
C LYS A 58 -15.72 -2.68 -4.80
N ALA A 59 -15.39 -3.86 -5.30
CA ALA A 59 -14.01 -4.30 -5.37
C ALA A 59 -13.14 -3.32 -6.18
N ASP A 60 -13.62 -2.84 -7.33
CA ASP A 60 -12.93 -1.84 -8.15
C ASP A 60 -12.67 -0.52 -7.39
N LEU A 61 -13.69 -0.03 -6.66
CA LEU A 61 -13.56 1.14 -5.81
C LEU A 61 -12.55 0.94 -4.67
N ASP A 62 -12.58 -0.21 -4.01
CA ASP A 62 -11.66 -0.53 -2.92
C ASP A 62 -10.21 -0.59 -3.44
N ILE A 63 -9.96 -1.25 -4.58
CA ILE A 63 -8.60 -1.29 -5.16
C ILE A 63 -8.15 0.11 -5.65
N SER A 64 -9.06 0.93 -6.19
CA SER A 64 -8.73 2.30 -6.58
C SER A 64 -8.42 3.22 -5.38
N ALA A 65 -9.05 2.97 -4.23
CA ALA A 65 -8.69 3.64 -2.98
C ALA A 65 -7.28 3.22 -2.54
N ILE A 66 -6.97 1.92 -2.59
CA ILE A 66 -5.63 1.39 -2.29
C ILE A 66 -4.55 2.04 -3.15
N THR A 67 -4.78 2.28 -4.45
CA THR A 67 -3.78 2.95 -5.29
C THR A 67 -3.49 4.37 -4.82
N THR A 68 -4.51 5.09 -4.31
CA THR A 68 -4.33 6.43 -3.74
C THR A 68 -3.51 6.40 -2.45
N ASP A 69 -3.75 5.39 -1.62
CA ASP A 69 -3.01 5.15 -0.38
C ASP A 69 -1.53 4.85 -0.65
N ILE A 70 -1.26 4.00 -1.65
CA ILE A 70 0.10 3.69 -2.11
C ILE A 70 0.81 4.95 -2.60
N ASP A 71 0.16 5.73 -3.48
CA ASP A 71 0.71 6.96 -4.02
C ASP A 71 1.03 7.95 -2.90
N THR A 72 0.15 8.09 -1.91
CA THR A 72 0.34 8.97 -0.74
C THR A 72 1.61 8.61 0.03
N CYS A 73 1.84 7.32 0.32
CA CYS A 73 3.07 6.90 0.98
C CYS A 73 4.30 7.12 0.08
N ASN A 74 4.22 6.74 -1.20
CA ASN A 74 5.34 6.83 -2.12
C ASN A 74 5.81 8.28 -2.34
N GLU A 75 4.88 9.21 -2.57
CA GLU A 75 5.19 10.63 -2.73
C GLU A 75 5.89 11.18 -1.49
N CYS A 76 5.43 10.81 -0.30
CA CYS A 76 6.05 11.18 0.95
C CYS A 76 7.46 10.57 1.08
N ALA A 77 7.60 9.27 0.87
CA ALA A 77 8.85 8.54 1.01
C ALA A 77 9.92 9.07 0.03
N VAL A 78 9.54 9.39 -1.21
CA VAL A 78 10.46 10.02 -2.19
C VAL A 78 10.90 11.40 -1.72
N SER A 79 10.01 12.19 -1.09
CA SER A 79 10.38 13.50 -0.55
C SER A 79 11.37 13.43 0.61
N ILE A 80 11.33 12.38 1.43
CA ILE A 80 12.20 12.21 2.61
C ILE A 80 13.47 11.44 2.27
N TYR A 81 13.34 10.32 1.57
CA TYR A 81 14.40 9.35 1.36
C TYR A 81 14.94 9.32 -0.09
N GLY A 82 14.31 10.03 -1.03
CA GLY A 82 14.72 10.04 -2.43
C GLY A 82 14.58 8.67 -3.08
N GLU A 83 15.65 8.18 -3.71
CA GLU A 83 15.72 6.91 -4.43
C GLU A 83 15.97 5.70 -3.51
N ASP A 84 15.25 5.65 -2.40
CA ASP A 84 15.37 4.54 -1.44
C ASP A 84 14.98 3.21 -2.09
N THR A 85 15.87 2.22 -1.99
CA THR A 85 15.69 0.95 -2.71
C THR A 85 14.56 0.10 -2.14
N GLU A 86 14.35 0.13 -0.83
CA GLU A 86 13.30 -0.68 -0.19
C GLU A 86 11.92 -0.11 -0.53
N PHE A 87 11.74 1.20 -0.37
CA PHE A 87 10.50 1.89 -0.75
C PHE A 87 10.21 1.72 -2.24
N ARG A 88 11.20 1.96 -3.12
CA ARG A 88 11.00 1.83 -4.56
C ARG A 88 10.66 0.42 -4.99
N GLN A 89 11.30 -0.61 -4.41
CA GLN A 89 10.99 -2.00 -4.74
C GLN A 89 9.60 -2.41 -4.23
N PHE A 90 9.21 -1.90 -3.06
CA PHE A 90 7.89 -2.16 -2.50
C PHE A 90 6.78 -1.48 -3.31
N ASP A 91 6.94 -0.18 -3.62
CA ASP A 91 6.02 0.61 -4.45
C ASP A 91 5.78 -0.06 -5.81
N ASN A 92 6.85 -0.38 -6.55
CA ASN A 92 6.73 -1.09 -7.83
C ASN A 92 5.96 -2.42 -7.72
N TRP A 93 6.16 -3.16 -6.64
CA TRP A 93 5.45 -4.41 -6.43
C TRP A 93 3.97 -4.18 -6.13
N ILE A 94 3.64 -3.28 -5.20
CA ILE A 94 2.26 -3.10 -4.74
C ILE A 94 1.40 -2.39 -5.81
N GLN A 95 1.98 -1.44 -6.56
CA GLN A 95 1.36 -0.85 -7.75
C GLN A 95 1.05 -1.90 -8.83
N GLY A 96 1.99 -2.83 -9.06
CA GLY A 96 1.80 -3.93 -10.00
C GLY A 96 0.65 -4.85 -9.59
N VAL A 97 0.56 -5.19 -8.30
CA VAL A 97 -0.55 -5.99 -7.75
C VAL A 97 -1.88 -5.26 -7.90
N ALA A 98 -1.94 -3.97 -7.53
CA ALA A 98 -3.17 -3.19 -7.62
C ALA A 98 -3.66 -3.06 -9.08
N THR A 99 -2.75 -2.76 -10.00
CA THR A 99 -3.04 -2.69 -11.44
C THR A 99 -3.58 -4.02 -11.97
N GLU A 100 -2.93 -5.14 -11.63
CA GLU A 100 -3.38 -6.47 -12.07
C GLU A 100 -4.77 -6.81 -11.51
N CYS A 101 -5.06 -6.41 -10.27
CA CYS A 101 -6.39 -6.54 -9.67
C CYS A 101 -7.44 -5.74 -10.44
N LEU A 102 -7.18 -4.45 -10.71
CA LEU A 102 -8.10 -3.58 -11.47
C LEU A 102 -8.38 -4.12 -12.86
N ASP A 103 -7.35 -4.57 -13.59
CA ASP A 103 -7.50 -5.16 -14.93
C ASP A 103 -8.41 -6.40 -14.91
N LYS A 104 -8.21 -7.28 -13.93
CA LYS A 104 -9.03 -8.49 -13.77
C LYS A 104 -10.47 -8.16 -13.39
N ILE A 105 -10.68 -7.24 -12.45
CA ILE A 105 -12.02 -6.83 -12.01
C ILE A 105 -12.75 -6.14 -13.19
N SER A 106 -12.08 -5.26 -13.90
CA SER A 106 -12.61 -4.57 -15.10
C SER A 106 -12.98 -5.52 -16.23
N ALA A 107 -12.35 -6.69 -16.32
CA ALA A 107 -12.73 -7.71 -17.29
C ALA A 107 -14.02 -8.46 -16.90
N LEU A 108 -14.39 -8.45 -15.61
CA LEU A 108 -15.60 -9.10 -15.07
C LEU A 108 -16.83 -8.20 -15.07
N THR A 109 -16.64 -6.89 -15.26
CA THR A 109 -17.71 -5.88 -15.33
C THR A 109 -18.21 -5.62 -16.76
N LYS A 110 -17.62 -6.26 -17.77
CA LYS A 110 -18.05 -6.22 -19.18
C LYS A 110 -19.11 -7.26 -19.49
#